data_AF-A0A3C1EYM6-F1
#
_entry.id   AF-A0A3C1EYM6-F1
#
_cell.length_a   1.000
_cell.length_b   1.000
_cell.length_c   1.000
_cell.angle_alpha   90.00
_cell.angle_beta   90.00
_cell.angle_gamma   90.00
#
_symmetry.space_group_name_H-M   'P 1'
#
loop_
_entity.id
_entity.type
_entity.pdbx_description
1 polymer ?
#
loop_
_entity_poly.entity_id
_entity_poly.type
_entity_poly.pdbx_seq_one_letter_code
_entity_poly.pdbx_strand_id
1 'polypeptide(L)'
;MIIGVVIPALVYMSSFEAKAIVKETKSIRAFHLAEAGIDRGIFKLNETGIWDTVYEGTAVTGYNGDITYSDIEGGEYRIKFSSGPEVNQITIKASGKDKTTNESRTIQAIYYKAIGVTSALTAGAVNAGGNFIVHWGPISSLANIVLSGSADNFFPRKYARVHIYDSPSSSHDHDSPPSEGTTQTSGPAWCDDEYREWHDQYDVPDIPELNNNYKTDAQAYTTATGIPTYTTGNIDLTGAYDGGGSAAPFNAIANIFTTYYAEGNATVKSCNAVGVLICKGNLNIDTSNKGSNYDATPHSNAWKEYVV
;
A
#
# COMPACT_ATOMS: atom_id res chain seq x y z
N MET A 1 19.54 70.68 18.10
CA MET A 1 19.38 69.69 19.18
C MET A 1 18.54 68.46 18.80
N ILE A 2 17.98 68.38 17.57
CA ILE A 2 17.17 67.23 17.11
C ILE A 2 18.04 66.06 16.63
N ILE A 3 19.21 66.33 16.02
CA ILE A 3 20.12 65.31 15.47
C ILE A 3 20.70 64.38 16.56
N GLY A 4 20.93 64.90 17.78
CA GLY A 4 21.52 64.12 18.89
C GLY A 4 20.61 63.07 19.52
N VAL A 5 19.29 63.15 19.29
CA VAL A 5 18.29 62.20 19.82
C VAL A 5 17.90 61.16 18.77
N VAL A 6 17.88 61.54 17.49
CA VAL A 6 17.43 60.67 16.38
C VAL A 6 18.47 59.58 16.05
N ILE A 7 19.77 59.89 16.08
CA ILE A 7 20.83 58.92 15.74
C ILE A 7 20.87 57.74 16.73
N PRO A 8 20.89 57.95 18.06
CA PRO A 8 20.86 56.83 19.02
C PRO A 8 19.58 56.00 18.93
N ALA A 9 18.44 56.62 18.65
CA ALA A 9 17.16 55.92 18.50
C ALA A 9 17.15 54.98 17.27
N LEU A 10 17.69 55.43 16.14
CA LEU A 10 17.84 54.60 14.94
C LEU A 10 18.81 53.43 15.15
N VAL A 11 19.93 53.66 15.83
CA VAL A 11 20.89 52.60 16.19
C VAL A 11 20.25 51.58 17.12
N TYR A 12 19.45 52.03 18.09
CA TYR A 12 18.74 51.14 19.00
C TYR A 12 17.70 50.29 18.25
N MET A 13 16.87 50.90 17.40
CA MET A 13 15.88 50.18 16.58
C MET A 13 16.54 49.16 15.64
N SER A 14 17.60 49.55 14.93
CA SER A 14 18.35 48.64 14.05
C SER A 14 18.94 47.45 14.81
N SER A 15 19.50 47.68 16.01
CA SER A 15 20.04 46.61 16.84
C SER A 15 18.95 45.66 17.39
N PHE A 16 17.74 46.17 17.63
CA PHE A 16 16.61 45.39 18.10
C PHE A 16 16.05 44.51 16.96
N GLU A 17 15.86 45.08 15.78
CA GLU A 17 15.43 44.35 14.58
C GLU A 17 16.42 43.25 14.20
N ALA A 18 17.73 43.54 14.24
CA ALA A 18 18.77 42.54 13.99
C ALA A 18 18.69 41.37 14.99
N LYS A 19 18.44 41.64 16.28
CA LYS A 19 18.26 40.58 17.29
C LYS A 19 16.99 39.76 17.04
N ALA A 20 15.90 40.39 16.61
CA ALA A 20 14.64 39.72 16.29
C ALA A 20 14.79 38.79 15.08
N ILE A 21 15.37 39.28 13.98
CA ILE A 21 15.63 38.50 12.76
C ILE A 21 16.53 37.30 13.07
N VAL A 22 17.58 37.51 13.87
CA VAL A 22 18.48 36.43 14.26
C VAL A 22 17.73 35.38 15.09
N LYS A 23 16.89 35.79 16.05
CA LYS A 23 16.06 34.86 16.84
C LYS A 23 15.11 34.06 15.95
N GLU A 24 14.46 34.69 14.99
CA GLU A 24 13.56 34.04 14.04
C GLU A 24 14.31 33.03 13.15
N THR A 25 15.44 33.44 12.58
CA THR A 25 16.32 32.56 11.78
C THR A 25 16.77 31.32 12.56
N LYS A 26 17.06 31.49 13.85
CA LYS A 26 17.50 30.40 14.74
C LYS A 26 16.36 29.45 15.10
N SER A 27 15.17 29.99 15.35
CA SER A 27 13.95 29.22 15.52
C SER A 27 13.63 28.38 14.28
N ILE A 28 13.82 28.95 13.08
CA ILE A 28 13.65 28.25 11.80
C ILE A 28 14.67 27.11 11.68
N ARG A 29 15.93 27.34 12.04
CA ARG A 29 16.95 26.27 11.99
C ARG A 29 16.64 25.11 12.92
N ALA A 30 16.26 25.38 14.18
CA ALA A 30 15.87 24.32 15.11
C ALA A 30 14.63 23.55 14.61
N PHE A 31 13.73 24.21 13.90
CA PHE A 31 12.58 23.59 13.24
C PHE A 31 13.01 22.68 12.07
N HIS A 32 13.84 23.15 11.13
CA HIS A 32 14.34 22.32 10.02
C HIS A 32 15.12 21.08 10.52
N LEU A 33 15.85 21.19 11.64
CA LEU A 33 16.51 20.05 12.27
C LEU A 33 15.51 19.02 12.82
N ALA A 34 14.37 19.48 13.33
CA ALA A 34 13.29 18.59 13.75
C ALA A 34 12.61 17.93 12.54
N GLU A 35 12.40 18.65 11.43
CA GLU A 35 11.86 18.09 10.18
C GLU A 35 12.76 16.99 9.62
N ALA A 36 14.07 17.23 9.55
CA ALA A 36 15.01 16.21 9.11
C ALA A 36 14.97 14.93 9.99
N GLY A 37 14.67 15.10 11.29
CA GLY A 37 14.43 13.98 12.18
C GLY A 37 13.13 13.22 11.87
N ILE A 38 12.07 13.92 11.45
CA ILE A 38 10.84 13.29 10.96
C ILE A 38 11.14 12.51 9.67
N ASP A 39 11.82 13.12 8.69
CA ASP A 39 12.11 12.48 7.40
C ASP A 39 12.94 11.20 7.55
N ARG A 40 13.99 11.25 8.38
CA ARG A 40 14.78 10.05 8.73
C ARG A 40 13.93 9.02 9.48
N GLY A 41 13.00 9.46 10.31
CA GLY A 41 12.04 8.62 11.00
C GLY A 41 11.12 7.87 10.01
N ILE A 42 10.56 8.57 9.03
CA ILE A 42 9.73 7.97 7.97
C ILE A 42 10.52 6.94 7.19
N PHE A 43 11.74 7.28 6.76
CA PHE A 43 12.60 6.36 6.02
C PHE A 43 12.82 5.05 6.80
N LYS A 44 13.08 5.15 8.11
CA LYS A 44 13.24 3.98 8.97
C LYS A 44 11.94 3.20 9.15
N LEU A 45 10.81 3.90 9.27
CA LEU A 45 9.51 3.28 9.46
C LEU A 45 9.06 2.42 8.26
N ASN A 46 9.54 2.78 7.05
CA ASN A 46 9.30 2.04 5.82
C ASN A 46 10.17 0.78 5.67
N GLU A 47 11.15 0.54 6.55
CA GLU A 47 11.87 -0.73 6.55
C GLU A 47 10.98 -1.88 7.06
N THR A 48 11.15 -3.06 6.46
CA THR A 48 10.31 -4.24 6.74
C THR A 48 10.27 -4.59 8.23
N GLY A 49 9.07 -4.73 8.79
CA GLY A 49 8.84 -5.14 10.18
C GLY A 49 9.11 -4.07 11.26
N ILE A 50 9.60 -2.88 10.88
CA ILE A 50 9.77 -1.76 11.83
C ILE A 50 8.42 -1.23 12.28
N TRP A 51 7.46 -1.11 11.36
CA TRP A 51 6.10 -0.69 11.69
C TRP A 51 5.51 -1.56 12.81
N ASP A 52 5.53 -2.88 12.62
CA ASP A 52 4.96 -3.83 13.57
C ASP A 52 5.68 -3.78 14.92
N THR A 53 7.02 -3.71 14.90
CA THR A 53 7.84 -3.55 16.12
C THR A 53 7.42 -2.33 16.93
N VAL A 54 7.27 -1.18 16.28
CA VAL A 54 6.89 0.08 16.94
C VAL A 54 5.43 0.04 17.39
N TYR A 55 4.55 -0.54 16.58
CA TYR A 55 3.13 -0.70 16.88
C TYR A 55 2.92 -1.55 18.15
N GLU A 56 3.70 -2.62 18.32
CA GLU A 56 3.74 -3.46 19.53
C GLU A 56 4.34 -2.74 20.75
N GLY A 57 4.86 -1.52 20.57
CA GLY A 57 5.48 -0.73 21.62
C GLY A 57 6.93 -1.10 21.91
N THR A 58 7.57 -1.88 21.04
CA THR A 58 8.97 -2.26 21.18
C THR A 58 9.87 -1.11 20.72
N ALA A 59 10.91 -0.81 21.51
CA ALA A 59 11.84 0.26 21.18
C ALA A 59 12.72 -0.11 19.98
N VAL A 60 12.75 0.75 18.96
CA VAL A 60 13.66 0.62 17.82
C VAL A 60 15.00 1.28 18.18
N THR A 61 16.09 0.53 18.04
CA THR A 61 17.44 1.01 18.38
C THR A 61 17.78 2.28 17.59
N GLY A 62 18.17 3.35 18.29
CA GLY A 62 18.48 4.65 17.69
C GLY A 62 17.29 5.54 17.36
N TYR A 63 16.06 5.07 17.64
CA TYR A 63 14.81 5.79 17.42
C TYR A 63 13.95 5.80 18.70
N ASN A 64 14.58 5.77 19.87
CA ASN A 64 13.91 5.86 21.18
C ASN A 64 14.23 7.17 21.92
N GLY A 65 14.76 8.17 21.21
CA GLY A 65 15.26 9.42 21.78
C GLY A 65 16.60 9.27 22.53
N ASP A 66 17.26 8.13 22.35
CA ASP A 66 18.51 7.70 22.97
C ASP A 66 19.75 8.19 22.21
N ILE A 67 19.66 8.28 20.88
CA ILE A 67 20.75 8.76 20.03
C ILE A 67 20.55 10.22 19.63
N THR A 68 21.62 11.00 19.72
CA THR A 68 21.73 12.34 19.13
C THR A 68 22.42 12.25 17.77
N TYR A 69 21.71 12.66 16.72
CA TYR A 69 22.24 12.80 15.38
C TYR A 69 22.79 14.21 15.17
N SER A 70 23.94 14.33 14.51
CA SER A 70 24.62 15.61 14.27
C SER A 70 25.22 15.71 12.87
N ASP A 71 24.63 14.96 11.94
CA ASP A 71 25.00 14.87 10.53
C ASP A 71 24.57 16.09 9.71
N ILE A 72 23.73 16.96 10.27
CA ILE A 72 23.33 18.24 9.67
C ILE A 72 24.10 19.37 10.34
N GLU A 73 24.74 20.20 9.52
CA GLU A 73 25.51 21.34 10.02
C GLU A 73 24.63 22.33 10.80
N GLY A 74 25.19 22.90 11.87
CA GLY A 74 24.52 23.92 12.67
C GLY A 74 23.69 23.39 13.84
N GLY A 75 23.49 22.08 13.97
CA GLY A 75 22.72 21.56 15.10
C GLY A 75 22.85 20.07 15.37
N GLU A 76 21.91 19.58 16.15
CA GLU A 76 21.72 18.18 16.49
C GLU A 76 20.22 17.88 16.62
N TYR A 77 19.81 16.64 16.41
CA TYR A 77 18.42 16.23 16.57
C TYR A 77 18.30 14.80 17.13
N ARG A 78 17.12 14.50 17.66
CA ARG A 78 16.76 13.19 18.22
C ARG A 78 15.42 12.74 17.68
N ILE A 79 15.24 11.44 17.54
CA ILE A 79 14.01 10.83 17.03
C ILE A 79 13.50 9.82 18.05
N LYS A 80 12.20 9.82 18.30
CA LYS A 80 11.50 8.85 19.14
C LYS A 80 10.27 8.32 18.45
N PHE A 81 10.16 7.00 18.36
CA PHE A 81 8.96 6.29 17.96
C PHE A 81 8.11 5.90 19.17
N SER A 82 6.80 5.86 18.96
CA SER A 82 5.82 5.35 19.94
C SER A 82 4.56 4.89 19.23
N SER A 83 3.90 3.85 19.74
CA SER A 83 2.57 3.45 19.28
C SER A 83 1.49 4.45 19.71
N GLY A 84 0.40 4.51 18.93
CA GLY A 84 -0.73 5.39 19.17
C GLY A 84 -0.60 6.77 18.51
N PRO A 85 -1.53 7.71 18.80
CA PRO A 85 -2.49 7.68 19.90
C PRO A 85 -3.71 6.78 19.69
N GLU A 86 -4.10 6.49 18.45
CA GLU A 86 -5.22 5.59 18.14
C GLU A 86 -4.74 4.22 17.66
N VAL A 87 -5.69 3.31 17.43
CA VAL A 87 -5.40 1.98 16.89
C VAL A 87 -4.84 2.13 15.47
N ASN A 88 -3.77 1.38 15.18
CA ASN A 88 -3.01 1.40 13.91
C ASN A 88 -2.31 2.71 13.59
N GLN A 89 -2.01 3.48 14.62
CA GLN A 89 -1.20 4.67 14.49
C GLN A 89 0.16 4.50 15.13
N ILE A 90 1.13 5.18 14.54
CA ILE A 90 2.47 5.35 15.07
C ILE A 90 2.76 6.84 15.13
N THR A 91 3.26 7.28 16.27
CA THR A 91 3.72 8.64 16.48
C THR A 91 5.24 8.69 16.36
N ILE A 92 5.74 9.56 15.47
CA ILE A 92 7.14 9.96 15.40
C ILE A 92 7.28 11.33 16.06
N LYS A 93 8.15 11.43 17.07
CA LYS A 93 8.57 12.69 17.67
C LYS A 93 10.01 12.97 17.30
N ALA A 94 10.28 14.12 16.69
CA ALA A 94 11.62 14.57 16.40
C ALA A 94 11.90 15.90 17.10
N SER A 95 13.01 15.98 17.84
CA SER A 95 13.44 17.18 18.54
C SER A 95 14.76 17.67 17.94
N GLY A 96 14.73 18.84 17.29
CA GLY A 96 15.91 19.54 16.79
C GLY A 96 16.43 20.54 17.81
N LYS A 97 17.75 20.75 17.84
CA LYS A 97 18.44 21.72 18.69
C LYS A 97 19.56 22.42 17.91
N ASP A 98 19.52 23.74 17.88
CA ASP A 98 20.59 24.55 17.28
C ASP A 98 21.80 24.62 18.23
N LYS A 99 23.00 24.31 17.72
CA LYS A 99 24.24 24.26 18.53
C LYS A 99 24.69 25.64 19.00
N THR A 100 24.33 26.69 18.27
CA THR A 100 24.78 28.06 18.57
C THR A 100 23.98 28.69 19.69
N THR A 101 22.68 28.38 19.77
CA THR A 101 21.74 29.07 20.66
C THR A 101 21.12 28.20 21.71
N ASN A 102 21.28 26.88 21.58
CA ASN A 102 20.57 25.89 22.38
C ASN A 102 19.04 25.98 22.28
N GLU A 103 18.50 26.70 21.28
CA GLU A 103 17.07 26.65 21.00
C GLU A 103 16.70 25.25 20.52
N SER A 104 15.61 24.70 21.07
CA SER A 104 15.10 23.39 20.68
C SER A 104 13.64 23.47 20.26
N ARG A 105 13.29 22.74 19.20
CA ARG A 105 11.94 22.61 18.66
C ARG A 105 11.63 21.14 18.50
N THR A 106 10.39 20.76 18.75
CA THR A 106 9.95 19.37 18.59
C THR A 106 8.75 19.32 17.67
N ILE A 107 8.79 18.42 16.70
CA ILE A 107 7.71 18.09 15.78
C ILE A 107 7.18 16.72 16.16
N GLN A 108 5.86 16.57 16.10
CA GLN A 108 5.18 15.29 16.27
C GLN A 108 4.37 15.02 15.00
N ALA A 109 4.63 13.89 14.36
CA ALA A 109 3.87 13.38 13.23
C ALA A 109 3.17 12.07 13.64
N ILE A 110 1.92 11.89 13.22
CA ILE A 110 1.12 10.70 13.49
C ILE A 110 0.83 10.05 12.15
N TYR A 111 1.27 8.81 11.98
CA TYR A 111 1.07 8.00 10.79
C TYR A 111 0.04 6.93 11.08
N TYR A 112 -0.75 6.60 10.08
CA TYR A 112 -1.73 5.51 10.11
C TYR A 112 -1.40 4.53 8.98
N LYS A 113 -1.39 3.24 9.29
CA LYS A 113 -1.33 2.17 8.29
C LYS A 113 -2.72 1.58 8.15
N ALA A 114 -3.28 1.64 6.94
CA ALA A 114 -4.57 1.05 6.66
C ALA A 114 -4.52 -0.46 6.97
N ILE A 115 -5.36 -0.93 7.92
CA ILE A 115 -5.58 -2.37 8.06
C ILE A 115 -6.48 -2.80 6.90
N GLY A 116 -5.91 -3.58 6.00
CA GLY A 116 -6.69 -4.36 5.05
C GLY A 116 -6.20 -4.21 3.63
N VAL A 117 -6.65 -5.15 2.81
CA VAL A 117 -6.41 -5.13 1.38
C VAL A 117 -7.24 -3.97 0.82
N THR A 118 -6.57 -2.90 0.41
CA THR A 118 -7.19 -1.80 -0.36
C THR A 118 -7.70 -2.29 -1.72
N SER A 119 -7.35 -3.52 -2.10
CA SER A 119 -7.63 -4.15 -3.38
C SER A 119 -8.15 -5.57 -3.18
N ALA A 120 -9.13 -6.01 -3.97
CA ALA A 120 -9.61 -7.40 -3.98
C ALA A 120 -8.48 -8.39 -4.33
N LEU A 121 -7.58 -7.92 -5.19
CA LEU A 121 -6.53 -8.70 -5.79
C LEU A 121 -5.27 -7.83 -5.83
N THR A 122 -4.17 -8.37 -5.31
CA THR A 122 -2.86 -7.74 -5.42
C THR A 122 -1.83 -8.81 -5.77
N ALA A 123 -1.06 -8.60 -6.84
CA ALA A 123 0.00 -9.51 -7.27
C ALA A 123 1.16 -8.76 -7.92
N GLY A 124 2.29 -9.46 -8.16
CA GLY A 124 3.42 -8.90 -8.90
C GLY A 124 3.02 -8.49 -10.32
N ALA A 125 2.45 -9.43 -11.08
CA ALA A 125 1.71 -9.19 -12.31
C ALA A 125 0.37 -9.93 -12.25
N VAL A 126 -0.66 -9.38 -12.88
CA VAL A 126 -1.99 -9.99 -12.96
C VAL A 126 -2.27 -10.35 -14.41
N ASN A 127 -2.45 -11.63 -14.71
CA ASN A 127 -2.90 -12.08 -16.02
C ASN A 127 -4.25 -12.78 -15.84
N ALA A 128 -5.33 -12.18 -16.32
CA ALA A 128 -6.67 -12.74 -16.19
C ALA A 128 -7.35 -12.86 -17.56
N GLY A 129 -7.99 -14.00 -17.81
CA GLY A 129 -8.70 -14.24 -19.05
C GLY A 129 -10.02 -15.00 -18.87
N GLY A 130 -10.84 -14.95 -19.91
CA GLY A 130 -12.09 -15.68 -20.01
C GLY A 130 -13.24 -14.99 -19.26
N ASN A 131 -13.97 -15.73 -18.42
CA ASN A 131 -15.15 -15.23 -17.70
C ASN A 131 -14.83 -14.75 -16.28
N PHE A 132 -13.65 -14.18 -16.07
CA PHE A 132 -13.23 -13.69 -14.76
C PHE A 132 -13.90 -12.35 -14.47
N ILE A 133 -14.47 -12.19 -13.27
CA ILE A 133 -15.06 -10.92 -12.83
C ILE A 133 -14.71 -10.73 -11.36
N VAL A 134 -14.20 -9.55 -11.02
CA VAL A 134 -14.02 -9.12 -9.63
C VAL A 134 -15.19 -8.22 -9.27
N HIS A 135 -15.83 -8.48 -8.13
CA HIS A 135 -17.03 -7.76 -7.71
C HIS A 135 -16.82 -6.80 -6.54
N TRP A 136 -15.69 -6.91 -5.82
CA TRP A 136 -15.49 -6.21 -4.54
C TRP A 136 -14.06 -5.73 -4.38
N GLY A 137 -13.85 -4.43 -4.50
CA GLY A 137 -12.54 -3.79 -4.36
C GLY A 137 -11.70 -3.83 -5.64
N PRO A 138 -10.65 -2.98 -5.73
CA PRO A 138 -9.87 -2.81 -6.94
C PRO A 138 -8.89 -3.97 -7.20
N ILE A 139 -8.35 -4.01 -8.41
CA ILE A 139 -7.24 -4.90 -8.79
C ILE A 139 -5.96 -4.07 -8.79
N SER A 140 -4.92 -4.52 -8.09
CA SER A 140 -3.62 -3.85 -8.06
C SER A 140 -2.48 -4.76 -8.51
N SER A 141 -1.53 -4.20 -9.26
CA SER A 141 -0.37 -4.90 -9.78
C SER A 141 0.88 -4.04 -9.67
N LEU A 142 1.99 -4.64 -9.19
CA LEU A 142 3.31 -3.99 -9.21
C LEU A 142 3.96 -3.98 -10.61
N ALA A 143 3.34 -4.63 -11.59
CA ALA A 143 3.80 -4.70 -12.97
C ALA A 143 2.62 -4.46 -13.93
N ASN A 144 2.44 -5.35 -14.91
CA ASN A 144 1.33 -5.28 -15.86
C ASN A 144 0.05 -5.88 -15.28
N ILE A 145 -1.10 -5.40 -15.75
CA ILE A 145 -2.38 -6.10 -15.69
C ILE A 145 -2.74 -6.45 -17.13
N VAL A 146 -2.83 -7.75 -17.43
CA VAL A 146 -3.22 -8.27 -18.74
C VAL A 146 -4.58 -8.92 -18.64
N LEU A 147 -5.56 -8.38 -19.36
CA LEU A 147 -6.96 -8.84 -19.30
C LEU A 147 -7.38 -9.43 -20.65
N SER A 148 -8.39 -10.29 -20.67
CA SER A 148 -8.99 -10.74 -21.93
C SER A 148 -10.37 -11.33 -21.70
N GLY A 149 -11.26 -11.25 -22.69
CA GLY A 149 -12.64 -11.73 -22.55
C GLY A 149 -13.44 -10.87 -21.58
N SER A 150 -14.27 -11.48 -20.73
CA SER A 150 -15.05 -10.76 -19.71
C SER A 150 -14.23 -10.27 -18.50
N ALA A 151 -12.96 -10.70 -18.41
CA ALA A 151 -11.99 -10.16 -17.47
C ALA A 151 -11.62 -8.70 -17.78
N ASP A 152 -11.77 -8.32 -19.04
CA ASP A 152 -11.65 -6.95 -19.51
C ASP A 152 -13.02 -6.26 -19.40
N ASN A 153 -13.22 -5.57 -18.28
CA ASN A 153 -14.46 -4.91 -17.91
C ASN A 153 -14.15 -3.57 -17.22
N PHE A 154 -15.07 -2.62 -17.20
CA PHE A 154 -14.84 -1.29 -16.58
C PHE A 154 -14.83 -1.30 -15.04
N PHE A 155 -15.09 -2.45 -14.41
CA PHE A 155 -15.15 -2.57 -12.96
C PHE A 155 -14.45 -3.86 -12.51
N PRO A 156 -13.76 -3.86 -11.37
CA PRO A 156 -13.53 -2.73 -10.45
C PRO A 156 -12.43 -1.80 -10.99
N ARG A 157 -12.05 -0.75 -10.23
CA ARG A 157 -10.87 0.06 -10.55
C ARG A 157 -9.62 -0.82 -10.62
N LYS A 158 -8.69 -0.42 -11.48
CA LYS A 158 -7.44 -1.15 -11.74
C LYS A 158 -6.26 -0.20 -11.54
N TYR A 159 -5.25 -0.71 -10.86
CA TYR A 159 -4.02 0.00 -10.55
C TYR A 159 -2.83 -0.82 -11.03
N ALA A 160 -2.08 -0.33 -12.03
CA ALA A 160 -0.90 -1.01 -12.53
C ALA A 160 0.30 -0.06 -12.55
N ARG A 161 1.49 -0.56 -12.18
CA ARG A 161 2.74 0.22 -12.23
C ARG A 161 3.29 0.40 -13.64
N VAL A 162 2.84 -0.44 -14.57
CA VAL A 162 3.41 -0.46 -15.92
C VAL A 162 2.32 -0.17 -16.93
N HIS A 163 1.51 -1.17 -17.31
CA HIS A 163 0.41 -0.99 -18.24
C HIS A 163 -0.77 -1.91 -17.89
N ILE A 164 -1.96 -1.47 -18.25
CA ILE A 164 -3.19 -2.27 -18.29
C ILE A 164 -3.50 -2.50 -19.77
N TYR A 165 -3.61 -3.75 -20.22
CA TYR A 165 -3.92 -4.03 -21.63
C TYR A 165 -4.62 -5.37 -21.87
N ASP A 166 -5.39 -5.43 -22.96
CA ASP A 166 -6.05 -6.66 -23.43
C ASP A 166 -5.18 -7.51 -24.38
N SER A 167 -4.23 -6.86 -25.05
CA SER A 167 -3.20 -7.51 -25.85
C SER A 167 -1.90 -6.69 -25.87
N PRO A 168 -0.73 -7.32 -26.11
CA PRO A 168 0.56 -6.61 -26.16
C PRO A 168 0.65 -5.51 -27.24
N SER A 169 -0.34 -5.42 -28.13
CA SER A 169 -0.37 -4.52 -29.28
C SER A 169 -1.47 -3.46 -29.24
N SER A 170 -2.33 -3.46 -28.22
CA SER A 170 -3.44 -2.50 -28.06
C SER A 170 -3.19 -1.60 -26.87
N SER A 171 -3.21 -0.28 -27.10
CA SER A 171 -3.37 0.70 -26.03
C SER A 171 -4.81 0.58 -25.53
N HIS A 172 -4.95 0.18 -24.28
CA HIS A 172 -6.23 0.06 -23.62
C HIS A 172 -6.55 1.41 -22.98
N ASP A 173 -7.69 2.00 -23.35
CA ASP A 173 -8.09 3.32 -22.88
C ASP A 173 -9.50 3.23 -22.30
N HIS A 174 -9.57 2.87 -21.02
CA HIS A 174 -10.75 3.15 -20.18
C HIS A 174 -10.63 4.53 -19.49
N ASP A 175 -9.61 5.33 -19.84
CA ASP A 175 -9.38 6.69 -19.31
C ASP A 175 -10.16 7.77 -20.07
N SER A 176 -10.65 7.43 -21.26
CA SER A 176 -11.54 8.25 -22.06
C SER A 176 -13.01 7.97 -21.71
N PRO A 177 -13.81 9.01 -21.38
CA PRO A 177 -15.24 8.84 -21.21
C PRO A 177 -15.85 8.31 -22.52
N PRO A 178 -16.84 7.40 -22.45
CA PRO A 178 -17.45 6.86 -23.65
C PRO A 178 -18.12 7.97 -24.47
N SER A 179 -18.03 7.84 -25.79
CA SER A 179 -18.79 8.68 -26.71
C SER A 179 -20.30 8.49 -26.50
N GLU A 180 -21.05 9.60 -26.52
CA GLU A 180 -22.51 9.58 -26.41
C GLU A 180 -23.12 8.62 -27.45
N GLY A 181 -23.96 7.69 -27.00
CA GLY A 181 -24.67 6.75 -27.87
C GLY A 181 -24.08 5.33 -27.97
N THR A 182 -23.02 5.02 -27.22
CA THR A 182 -22.58 3.61 -27.06
C THR A 182 -23.44 2.90 -26.01
N THR A 183 -23.90 1.69 -26.32
CA THR A 183 -24.74 0.86 -25.44
C THR A 183 -24.03 0.59 -24.11
N GLN A 184 -24.78 0.63 -23.01
CA GLN A 184 -24.41 0.45 -21.59
C GLN A 184 -23.55 -0.81 -21.25
N THR A 185 -22.38 -0.91 -21.83
CA THR A 185 -21.20 -1.60 -21.29
C THR A 185 -20.11 -0.59 -20.92
N SER A 186 -20.45 0.69 -20.96
CA SER A 186 -19.61 1.87 -20.88
C SER A 186 -19.93 2.64 -19.59
N GLY A 187 -18.90 3.01 -18.82
CA GLY A 187 -19.06 3.82 -17.60
C GLY A 187 -19.67 5.21 -17.86
N PRO A 188 -20.02 5.98 -16.83
CA PRO A 188 -20.65 7.28 -17.00
C PRO A 188 -19.69 8.25 -17.72
N ALA A 189 -20.23 8.99 -18.70
CA ALA A 189 -19.50 9.94 -19.55
C ALA A 189 -18.87 11.15 -18.80
N TRP A 190 -18.93 11.17 -17.47
CA TRP A 190 -18.54 12.27 -16.60
C TRP A 190 -17.77 11.77 -15.37
N CYS A 191 -16.96 10.72 -15.55
CA CYS A 191 -16.26 10.12 -14.43
C CYS A 191 -15.25 11.10 -13.81
N ASP A 192 -15.47 11.43 -12.54
CA ASP A 192 -14.49 12.06 -11.67
C ASP A 192 -13.17 11.25 -11.70
N ASP A 193 -12.06 11.92 -11.43
CA ASP A 193 -10.68 11.40 -11.34
C ASP A 193 -10.56 10.10 -10.50
N GLU A 194 -11.50 9.90 -9.57
CA GLU A 194 -11.60 8.74 -8.68
C GLU A 194 -11.97 7.41 -9.39
N TYR A 195 -12.33 7.44 -10.67
CA TYR A 195 -12.87 6.30 -11.43
C TYR A 195 -12.09 5.91 -12.69
N ARG A 196 -10.97 6.58 -12.99
CA ARG A 196 -10.09 6.24 -14.11
C ARG A 196 -9.23 5.01 -13.80
N GLU A 197 -8.81 4.29 -14.83
CA GLU A 197 -7.82 3.23 -14.66
C GLU A 197 -6.45 3.90 -14.47
N TRP A 198 -5.90 3.82 -13.27
CA TRP A 198 -4.63 4.48 -13.01
C TRP A 198 -3.50 3.55 -13.39
N HIS A 199 -2.88 3.84 -14.53
CA HIS A 199 -1.56 3.33 -14.87
C HIS A 199 -0.57 4.48 -14.77
N ASP A 200 0.48 4.30 -13.99
CA ASP A 200 1.53 5.29 -13.86
C ASP A 200 2.87 4.59 -13.82
N GLN A 201 3.87 5.15 -14.51
CA GLN A 201 5.26 4.73 -14.42
C GLN A 201 5.88 5.06 -13.03
N TYR A 202 5.12 5.69 -12.13
CA TYR A 202 5.50 5.99 -10.74
C TYR A 202 4.96 4.98 -9.71
N ASP A 203 5.27 5.22 -8.43
CA ASP A 203 5.14 4.29 -7.31
C ASP A 203 3.69 3.88 -7.00
N VAL A 204 3.27 2.71 -7.48
CA VAL A 204 2.06 2.01 -6.99
C VAL A 204 2.26 1.64 -5.51
N PRO A 205 1.22 1.79 -4.65
CA PRO A 205 1.27 1.37 -3.26
C PRO A 205 1.92 -0.01 -3.10
N ASP A 206 2.88 -0.11 -2.19
CA ASP A 206 3.55 -1.37 -1.93
C ASP A 206 2.54 -2.42 -1.48
N ILE A 207 2.81 -3.68 -1.85
CA ILE A 207 1.99 -4.81 -1.43
C ILE A 207 1.91 -4.76 0.10
N PRO A 208 0.69 -4.82 0.69
CA PRO A 208 0.57 -4.84 2.14
C PRO A 208 1.46 -5.94 2.72
N GLU A 209 2.23 -5.60 3.76
CA GLU A 209 3.14 -6.56 4.40
C GLU A 209 2.37 -7.83 4.77
N LEU A 210 2.76 -8.95 4.15
CA LEU A 210 2.17 -10.25 4.41
C LEU A 210 2.67 -10.72 5.78
N ASN A 211 1.81 -10.70 6.79
CA ASN A 211 2.12 -11.26 8.09
C ASN A 211 2.47 -12.77 7.97
N ASN A 212 3.53 -13.21 8.67
CA ASN A 212 3.95 -14.61 8.77
C ASN A 212 2.85 -15.57 9.27
N ASN A 213 1.79 -15.07 9.90
CA ASN A 213 0.64 -15.85 10.33
C ASN A 213 0.01 -16.63 9.17
N TYR A 214 -0.20 -16.01 8.00
CA TYR A 214 -0.78 -16.71 6.84
C TYR A 214 0.08 -17.86 6.32
N LYS A 215 1.41 -17.68 6.36
CA LYS A 215 2.37 -18.73 6.00
C LYS A 215 2.30 -19.89 6.99
N THR A 216 2.24 -19.57 8.28
CA THR A 216 2.17 -20.56 9.37
C THR A 216 0.86 -21.34 9.31
N ASP A 217 -0.28 -20.68 9.07
CA ASP A 217 -1.59 -21.31 8.94
C ASP A 217 -1.64 -22.27 7.75
N ALA A 218 -1.11 -21.85 6.60
CA ALA A 218 -1.02 -22.70 5.41
C ALA A 218 -0.12 -23.93 5.67
N GLN A 219 1.03 -23.75 6.33
CA GLN A 219 1.93 -24.85 6.71
C GLN A 219 1.28 -25.85 7.67
N ALA A 220 0.57 -25.34 8.68
CA ALA A 220 -0.13 -26.16 9.66
C ALA A 220 -1.22 -27.01 8.99
N TYR A 221 -2.02 -26.38 8.11
CA TYR A 221 -3.07 -27.08 7.37
C TYR A 221 -2.49 -28.15 6.43
N THR A 222 -1.41 -27.83 5.72
CA THR A 222 -0.71 -28.78 4.84
C THR A 222 -0.22 -29.99 5.62
N THR A 223 0.37 -29.77 6.78
CA THR A 223 0.88 -30.84 7.65
C THR A 223 -0.26 -31.70 8.20
N ALA A 224 -1.38 -31.10 8.60
CA ALA A 224 -2.50 -31.79 9.21
C ALA A 224 -3.30 -32.66 8.23
N THR A 225 -3.44 -32.21 6.98
CA THR A 225 -4.32 -32.85 5.98
C THR A 225 -3.57 -33.58 4.87
N GLY A 226 -2.27 -33.32 4.73
CA GLY A 226 -1.47 -33.78 3.58
C GLY A 226 -1.76 -33.03 2.28
N ILE A 227 -2.57 -31.97 2.34
CA ILE A 227 -2.99 -31.20 1.17
C ILE A 227 -2.09 -29.98 0.99
N PRO A 228 -1.43 -29.78 -0.16
CA PRO A 228 -0.44 -28.71 -0.34
C PRO A 228 -1.09 -27.32 -0.44
N THR A 229 -1.44 -26.75 0.71
CA THR A 229 -1.88 -25.35 0.84
C THR A 229 -0.70 -24.40 1.04
N TYR A 230 0.48 -24.90 1.42
CA TYR A 230 1.75 -24.18 1.45
C TYR A 230 2.75 -24.75 0.44
N THR A 231 3.41 -23.88 -0.31
CA THR A 231 4.52 -24.26 -1.22
C THR A 231 5.61 -23.18 -1.27
N THR A 232 6.87 -23.63 -1.31
CA THR A 232 8.03 -22.77 -1.57
C THR A 232 8.18 -22.41 -3.04
N GLY A 233 7.44 -23.09 -3.93
CA GLY A 233 7.44 -22.86 -5.37
C GLY A 233 6.14 -22.24 -5.84
N ASN A 234 5.74 -22.60 -7.06
CA ASN A 234 4.46 -22.19 -7.61
C ASN A 234 3.32 -23.02 -7.00
N ILE A 235 2.15 -22.41 -6.84
CA ILE A 235 0.90 -23.13 -6.58
C ILE A 235 0.07 -23.15 -7.85
N ASP A 236 -0.46 -24.32 -8.18
CA ASP A 236 -1.36 -24.49 -9.32
C ASP A 236 -2.71 -25.00 -8.80
N LEU A 237 -3.68 -24.11 -8.74
CA LEU A 237 -5.07 -24.40 -8.44
C LEU A 237 -5.78 -24.72 -9.76
N THR A 238 -5.47 -25.89 -10.33
CA THR A 238 -6.13 -26.41 -11.53
C THR A 238 -7.09 -27.56 -11.16
N GLY A 239 -8.35 -27.46 -11.55
CA GLY A 239 -9.39 -28.45 -11.21
C GLY A 239 -10.03 -29.15 -12.42
N ALA A 240 -10.52 -30.37 -12.18
CA ALA A 240 -11.53 -31.02 -13.02
C ALA A 240 -12.91 -30.50 -12.59
N TYR A 241 -13.58 -29.76 -13.47
CA TYR A 241 -14.98 -29.37 -13.25
C TYR A 241 -15.87 -30.63 -13.33
N ASP A 242 -16.96 -30.64 -12.58
CA ASP A 242 -17.94 -31.72 -12.62
C ASP A 242 -18.54 -31.81 -14.04
N GLY A 243 -18.26 -32.91 -14.75
CA GLY A 243 -18.61 -33.11 -16.18
C GLY A 243 -17.46 -33.04 -17.19
N GLY A 244 -16.22 -32.79 -16.75
CA GLY A 244 -15.02 -32.82 -17.59
C GLY A 244 -14.09 -33.96 -17.21
N GLY A 245 -14.11 -35.05 -17.97
CA GLY A 245 -13.28 -36.23 -17.71
C GLY A 245 -11.78 -35.91 -17.68
N SER A 246 -11.21 -35.80 -16.48
CA SER A 246 -9.81 -36.11 -16.21
C SER A 246 -9.65 -36.41 -14.72
N ALA A 247 -9.18 -37.62 -14.41
CA ALA A 247 -8.96 -38.11 -13.07
C ALA A 247 -7.57 -37.66 -12.54
N ALA A 248 -7.55 -36.60 -11.72
CA ALA A 248 -6.58 -36.27 -10.66
C ALA A 248 -5.10 -35.96 -11.05
N PRO A 249 -4.35 -35.11 -10.28
CA PRO A 249 -4.54 -34.83 -8.85
C PRO A 249 -4.73 -33.34 -8.46
N PHE A 250 -5.77 -33.12 -7.63
CA PHE A 250 -5.80 -32.27 -6.41
C PHE A 250 -5.70 -30.73 -6.57
N ASN A 251 -6.21 -29.86 -5.68
CA ASN A 251 -6.89 -29.96 -4.39
C ASN A 251 -7.59 -28.61 -4.11
N ALA A 252 -8.72 -28.34 -4.77
CA ALA A 252 -9.61 -27.28 -4.33
C ALA A 252 -10.38 -27.85 -3.13
N ILE A 253 -9.79 -27.70 -1.94
CA ILE A 253 -10.35 -28.27 -0.72
C ILE A 253 -11.57 -27.45 -0.39
N ALA A 254 -12.70 -28.09 -0.64
CA ALA A 254 -13.89 -28.00 0.15
C ALA A 254 -14.61 -26.66 0.14
N ASN A 255 -15.88 -26.73 0.50
CA ASN A 255 -16.68 -25.59 0.93
C ASN A 255 -16.18 -25.02 2.27
N ILE A 256 -14.87 -25.10 2.55
CA ILE A 256 -14.22 -24.75 3.81
C ILE A 256 -13.19 -23.68 3.49
N PHE A 257 -13.33 -22.55 4.17
CA PHE A 257 -12.42 -21.43 4.09
C PHE A 257 -10.99 -21.86 4.46
N THR A 258 -10.06 -21.77 3.51
CA THR A 258 -8.67 -22.24 3.67
C THR A 258 -7.67 -21.21 3.17
N THR A 259 -6.52 -21.08 3.85
CA THR A 259 -5.42 -20.21 3.42
C THR A 259 -4.44 -20.98 2.54
N TYR A 260 -4.26 -20.49 1.30
CA TYR A 260 -3.29 -20.95 0.33
C TYR A 260 -2.12 -19.96 0.27
N TYR A 261 -0.89 -20.45 0.37
CA TYR A 261 0.31 -19.64 0.42
C TYR A 261 1.40 -20.20 -0.51
N ALA A 262 1.81 -19.39 -1.48
CA ALA A 262 2.89 -19.70 -2.42
C ALA A 262 3.99 -18.66 -2.37
N GLU A 263 5.24 -19.11 -2.23
CA GLU A 263 6.40 -18.23 -2.34
C GLU A 263 6.77 -17.91 -3.81
N GLY A 264 6.21 -18.66 -4.78
CA GLY A 264 6.31 -18.40 -6.21
C GLY A 264 5.02 -17.84 -6.82
N ASN A 265 4.75 -18.22 -8.06
CA ASN A 265 3.55 -17.82 -8.80
C ASN A 265 2.32 -18.63 -8.37
N ALA A 266 1.13 -18.08 -8.62
CA ALA A 266 -0.13 -18.80 -8.50
C ALA A 266 -0.83 -18.89 -9.85
N THR A 267 -1.37 -20.07 -10.16
CA THR A 267 -2.29 -20.28 -11.28
C THR A 267 -3.64 -20.71 -10.74
N VAL A 268 -4.72 -20.12 -11.21
CA VAL A 268 -6.11 -20.47 -10.89
C VAL A 268 -6.81 -20.81 -12.19
N LYS A 269 -7.23 -22.07 -12.33
CA LYS A 269 -7.84 -22.57 -13.56
C LYS A 269 -8.88 -23.65 -13.29
N SER A 270 -10.11 -23.43 -13.77
CA SER A 270 -11.19 -24.43 -13.71
C SER A 270 -11.36 -25.10 -12.33
N CYS A 271 -11.19 -24.34 -11.24
CA CYS A 271 -11.23 -24.85 -9.87
C CYS A 271 -12.27 -24.11 -9.01
N ASN A 272 -12.66 -24.69 -7.88
CA ASN A 272 -13.45 -24.02 -6.84
C ASN A 272 -12.64 -23.93 -5.55
N ALA A 273 -12.02 -22.78 -5.29
CA ALA A 273 -11.26 -22.53 -4.06
C ALA A 273 -11.99 -21.52 -3.18
N VAL A 274 -12.18 -21.84 -1.90
CA VAL A 274 -12.78 -20.95 -0.90
C VAL A 274 -11.72 -20.59 0.14
N GLY A 275 -11.43 -19.29 0.29
CA GLY A 275 -10.54 -18.78 1.33
C GLY A 275 -9.61 -17.69 0.85
N VAL A 276 -8.40 -17.64 1.41
CA VAL A 276 -7.40 -16.60 1.14
C VAL A 276 -6.28 -17.19 0.29
N LEU A 277 -6.01 -16.62 -0.88
CA LEU A 277 -4.86 -16.99 -1.71
C LEU A 277 -3.78 -15.90 -1.60
N ILE A 278 -2.59 -16.30 -1.19
CA ILE A 278 -1.41 -15.43 -1.12
C ILE A 278 -0.34 -16.03 -2.03
N CYS A 279 0.13 -15.25 -3.00
CA CYS A 279 1.29 -15.56 -3.81
C CYS A 279 2.28 -14.39 -3.82
N LYS A 280 3.57 -14.68 -3.74
CA LYS A 280 4.61 -13.63 -3.83
C LYS A 280 5.00 -13.29 -5.28
N GLY A 281 4.70 -14.18 -6.22
CA GLY A 281 4.97 -13.99 -7.65
C GLY A 281 3.77 -13.44 -8.43
N ASN A 282 3.67 -13.88 -9.68
CA ASN A 282 2.58 -13.52 -10.59
C ASN A 282 1.33 -14.36 -10.30
N LEU A 283 0.16 -13.76 -10.54
CA LEU A 283 -1.13 -14.43 -10.49
C LEU A 283 -1.67 -14.61 -11.90
N ASN A 284 -1.90 -15.86 -12.30
CA ASN A 284 -2.47 -16.24 -13.58
C ASN A 284 -3.87 -16.83 -13.35
N ILE A 285 -4.88 -16.25 -13.99
CA ILE A 285 -6.28 -16.67 -13.88
C ILE A 285 -6.78 -17.02 -15.29
N ASP A 286 -7.04 -18.31 -15.49
CA ASP A 286 -7.59 -18.84 -16.75
C ASP A 286 -8.96 -19.45 -16.45
N THR A 287 -10.01 -18.68 -16.70
CA THR A 287 -11.37 -19.09 -16.38
C THR A 287 -12.13 -19.49 -17.64
N SER A 288 -12.76 -20.65 -17.58
CA SER A 288 -13.83 -21.04 -18.50
C SER A 288 -15.13 -21.10 -17.71
N ASN A 289 -16.27 -20.80 -18.32
CA ASN A 289 -17.60 -20.82 -17.70
C ASN A 289 -18.07 -22.23 -17.30
N LYS A 290 -17.29 -22.91 -16.46
CA LYS A 290 -17.40 -24.34 -16.14
C LYS A 290 -17.44 -24.47 -14.63
N GLY A 291 -18.66 -24.45 -14.08
CA GLY A 291 -18.92 -24.55 -12.65
C GLY A 291 -20.40 -24.35 -12.33
N SER A 292 -20.82 -24.76 -11.14
CA SER A 292 -22.16 -24.49 -10.61
C SER A 292 -22.24 -23.08 -10.01
N ASN A 293 -23.41 -22.46 -10.06
CA ASN A 293 -23.66 -21.20 -9.34
C ASN A 293 -23.44 -21.43 -7.83
N TYR A 294 -22.81 -20.46 -7.17
CA TYR A 294 -22.56 -20.48 -5.73
C TYR A 294 -22.85 -19.12 -5.10
N ASP A 295 -23.51 -19.13 -3.94
CA ASP A 295 -23.81 -17.92 -3.17
C ASP A 295 -22.60 -17.53 -2.31
N ALA A 296 -21.83 -16.54 -2.77
CA ALA A 296 -20.71 -16.00 -2.01
C ALA A 296 -21.21 -15.00 -0.94
N THR A 297 -20.83 -15.22 0.32
CA THR A 297 -21.03 -14.22 1.39
C THR A 297 -19.83 -13.26 1.39
N PRO A 298 -20.02 -11.97 1.06
CA PRO A 298 -18.92 -11.01 1.05
C PRO A 298 -18.41 -10.75 2.47
N HIS A 299 -17.15 -10.35 2.60
CA HIS A 299 -16.60 -9.87 3.87
C HIS A 299 -17.38 -8.63 4.35
N SER A 300 -17.49 -8.39 5.66
CA SER A 300 -18.28 -7.26 6.21
C SER A 300 -17.81 -5.88 5.72
N ASN A 301 -16.54 -5.78 5.32
CA ASN A 301 -15.91 -4.57 4.79
C ASN A 301 -15.83 -4.57 3.26
N ALA A 302 -16.28 -5.64 2.59
CA ALA A 302 -16.32 -5.69 1.13
C ALA A 302 -17.49 -4.85 0.64
N TRP A 303 -17.17 -3.75 -0.03
CA TRP A 303 -18.15 -2.94 -0.74
C TRP A 303 -18.11 -3.32 -2.23
N LYS A 304 -19.28 -3.38 -2.85
CA LYS A 304 -19.38 -3.68 -4.27
C LYS A 304 -18.89 -2.49 -5.06
N GLU A 305 -17.87 -2.69 -5.87
CA GLU A 305 -17.33 -1.66 -6.73
C GLU A 305 -17.99 -1.80 -8.10
N TYR A 306 -19.28 -1.45 -8.17
CA TYR A 306 -19.98 -1.28 -9.44
C TYR A 306 -20.06 0.21 -9.75
N VAL A 307 -19.75 0.52 -10.99
CA VAL A 307 -20.04 1.82 -11.57
C VAL A 307 -21.56 1.96 -11.68
N VAL A 308 -22.12 3.04 -11.12
CA VAL A 308 -23.51 3.48 -11.38
C VAL A 308 -23.51 4.44 -12.55
#